data_AF-A0A812Q3L4-F1
#
_entry.id   AF-A0A812Q3L4-F1
#
_cell.length_a   1.000
_cell.length_b   1.000
_cell.length_c   1.000
_cell.angle_alpha   90.00
_cell.angle_beta   90.00
_cell.angle_gamma   90.00
#
_symmetry.space_group_name_H-M   'P 1'
#
loop_
_entity.id
_entity.type
_entity.pdbx_description
1 polymer ?
#
loop_
_entity_poly.entity_id
_entity_poly.type
_entity_poly.pdbx_seq_one_letter_code
_entity_poly.pdbx_strand_id
1 'polypeptide(L)'
;DPKHPACERSITLAFDGTKGKIAGFDKSGAGDEGEFNCRKRRDVSYYDWNLKVSLANKDANEIVVEEVGRDVVNRKRINKVQEVVGKWDGDGILWSDGTKWTQKRWER
;
A
#
# COMPACT_ATOMS: atom_id res chain seq x y z
N ASP A 1 2.66 7.78 2.79
CA ASP A 1 2.19 7.91 1.39
C ASP A 1 1.77 9.36 1.15
N PRO A 2 2.52 10.14 0.35
CA PRO A 2 2.25 11.55 0.12
C PRO A 2 0.97 11.80 -0.69
N LYS A 3 0.50 10.84 -1.51
CA LYS A 3 -0.77 10.97 -2.24
C LYS A 3 -1.98 10.81 -1.33
N HIS A 4 -1.82 10.06 -0.24
CA HIS A 4 -2.87 9.81 0.74
C HIS A 4 -2.30 9.91 2.18
N PRO A 5 -1.93 11.12 2.65
CA PRO A 5 -1.15 11.30 3.88
C PRO A 5 -1.90 10.89 5.15
N ALA A 6 -3.24 10.92 5.12
CA ALA A 6 -4.07 10.45 6.24
C ALA A 6 -4.29 8.92 6.23
N CYS A 7 -3.87 8.22 5.16
CA CYS A 7 -4.17 6.83 4.88
C CYS A 7 -2.97 5.93 5.14
N GLU A 8 -2.78 5.64 6.41
CA GLU A 8 -1.75 4.71 6.86
C GLU A 8 -1.98 3.32 6.27
N ARG A 9 -0.86 2.67 5.96
CA ARG A 9 -0.82 1.30 5.46
C ARG A 9 0.16 0.51 6.30
N SER A 10 -0.14 -0.77 6.46
CA SER A 10 0.74 -1.72 7.12
C SER A 10 1.38 -2.61 6.07
N ILE A 11 2.69 -2.80 6.18
CA ILE A 11 3.43 -3.79 5.40
C ILE A 11 3.85 -4.87 6.38
N THR A 12 3.39 -6.09 6.15
CA THR A 12 3.74 -7.26 6.99
C THR A 12 4.45 -8.27 6.12
N LEU A 13 5.71 -8.55 6.43
CA LEU A 13 6.50 -9.60 5.80
C LEU A 13 6.42 -10.88 6.64
N ALA A 14 6.45 -12.02 5.97
CA ALA A 14 6.58 -13.34 6.58
C ALA A 14 7.98 -13.53 7.18
N PHE A 15 8.11 -14.52 8.06
CA PHE A 15 9.38 -14.81 8.73
C PHE A 15 10.52 -15.17 7.75
N ASP A 16 10.19 -15.76 6.60
CA ASP A 16 11.16 -16.08 5.56
C ASP A 16 11.69 -14.82 4.81
N GLY A 17 11.05 -13.67 4.99
CA GLY A 17 11.42 -12.41 4.34
C GLY A 17 11.18 -12.38 2.82
N THR A 18 10.48 -13.36 2.26
CA THR A 18 10.25 -13.49 0.80
C THR A 18 8.82 -13.19 0.37
N LYS A 19 7.87 -13.21 1.32
CA LYS A 19 6.44 -12.97 1.07
C LYS A 19 5.86 -12.05 2.11
N GLY A 20 4.74 -11.42 1.79
CA GLY A 20 4.03 -10.59 2.73
C GLY A 20 2.72 -10.04 2.19
N LYS A 21 2.22 -9.01 2.85
CA LYS A 21 1.09 -8.22 2.39
C LYS A 21 1.24 -6.75 2.71
N ILE A 22 0.68 -5.91 1.85
CA ILE A 22 0.36 -4.51 2.15
C ILE A 22 -1.12 -4.47 2.47
N ALA A 23 -1.49 -3.85 3.59
CA ALA A 23 -2.87 -3.70 4.02
C ALA A 23 -3.20 -2.23 4.27
N GLY A 24 -4.45 -1.87 3.97
CA GLY A 24 -5.02 -0.55 4.23
C GLY A 24 -6.54 -0.64 4.29
N PHE A 25 -7.19 0.50 4.40
CA PHE A 25 -8.64 0.58 4.44
C PHE A 25 -9.14 1.71 3.54
N ASP A 26 -10.38 1.58 3.08
CA ASP A 26 -11.07 2.55 2.23
C ASP A 26 -12.51 2.75 2.65
N LYS A 27 -13.14 3.83 2.17
CA LYS A 27 -14.57 4.09 2.37
C LYS A 27 -15.41 3.12 1.54
N SER A 28 -16.33 2.41 2.20
CA SER A 28 -17.28 1.50 1.56
C SER A 28 -18.30 2.28 0.72
N GLY A 29 -18.51 1.82 -0.52
CA GLY A 29 -19.43 2.43 -1.48
C GLY A 29 -18.80 2.57 -2.88
N ALA A 30 -19.63 2.92 -3.86
CA ALA A 30 -19.15 3.37 -5.17
C ALA A 30 -18.88 4.89 -5.10
N GLY A 31 -17.69 5.34 -5.53
CA GLY A 31 -17.44 6.77 -5.77
C GLY A 31 -16.13 7.34 -5.22
N ASP A 32 -15.48 6.74 -4.21
CA ASP A 32 -14.30 7.34 -3.56
C ASP A 32 -12.98 6.59 -3.85
N GLU A 33 -12.85 6.04 -5.06
CA GLU A 33 -11.76 5.16 -5.53
C GLU A 33 -10.38 5.85 -5.51
N GLY A 34 -9.79 6.00 -4.33
CA GLY A 34 -8.56 6.75 -4.08
C GLY A 34 -8.79 8.18 -3.61
N GLU A 35 -10.01 8.71 -3.66
CA GLU A 35 -10.31 10.07 -3.19
C GLU A 35 -10.55 10.15 -1.67
N PHE A 36 -10.65 9.00 -1.01
CA PHE A 36 -10.90 8.95 0.42
C PHE A 36 -9.72 9.46 1.26
N ASN A 37 -9.98 10.51 2.06
CA ASN A 37 -9.08 10.98 3.10
C ASN A 37 -9.33 10.18 4.40
N CYS A 38 -8.41 9.32 4.81
CA CYS A 38 -8.62 8.33 5.87
C CYS A 38 -8.75 8.85 7.32
N ARG A 39 -9.29 10.06 7.47
CA ARG A 39 -9.81 10.58 8.72
C ARG A 39 -11.04 9.73 9.09
N LYS A 40 -10.92 8.96 10.18
CA LYS A 40 -12.02 8.19 10.73
C LYS A 40 -13.19 9.12 11.06
N ARG A 41 -14.34 8.80 10.50
CA ARG A 41 -15.61 9.48 10.60
C ARG A 41 -16.64 8.45 11.04
N ARG A 42 -17.51 8.84 11.98
CA ARG A 42 -18.52 7.91 12.54
C ARG A 42 -19.62 7.55 11.56
N ASP A 43 -19.85 8.38 10.55
CA ASP A 43 -20.91 8.25 9.54
C ASP A 43 -20.45 7.55 8.26
N VAL A 44 -19.22 7.02 8.24
CA VAL A 44 -18.63 6.39 7.06
C VAL A 44 -18.34 4.93 7.37
N SER A 45 -18.87 4.04 6.53
CA SER A 45 -18.49 2.63 6.54
C SER A 45 -17.13 2.45 5.87
N TYR A 46 -16.32 1.55 6.40
CA TYR A 46 -14.99 1.23 5.89
C TYR A 46 -14.91 -0.24 5.47
N TYR A 47 -14.02 -0.53 4.52
CA TYR A 47 -13.60 -1.89 4.22
C TYR A 47 -12.08 -1.98 4.21
N ASP A 48 -11.57 -3.11 4.69
CA ASP A 48 -10.16 -3.44 4.61
C ASP A 48 -9.82 -4.04 3.25
N TRP A 49 -8.62 -3.74 2.77
CA TRP A 49 -8.05 -4.36 1.58
C TRP A 49 -6.62 -4.80 1.86
N ASN A 50 -6.16 -5.77 1.08
CA ASN A 50 -4.77 -6.17 1.08
C ASN A 50 -4.29 -6.50 -0.34
N LEU A 51 -2.99 -6.31 -0.56
CA LEU A 51 -2.26 -6.71 -1.74
C LEU A 51 -1.13 -7.64 -1.31
N LYS A 52 -0.85 -8.67 -2.11
CA LYS A 52 0.27 -9.58 -1.82
C LYS A 52 1.57 -8.92 -2.22
N VAL A 53 2.62 -9.21 -1.46
CA VAL A 53 3.97 -8.81 -1.83
C VAL A 53 4.92 -10.00 -1.83
N SER A 54 5.91 -9.93 -2.71
CA SER A 54 7.02 -10.88 -2.80
C SER A 54 8.35 -10.13 -2.89
N LEU A 55 9.39 -10.77 -2.37
CA LEU A 55 10.77 -10.34 -2.47
C LEU A 55 11.57 -11.51 -3.03
N ALA A 56 12.61 -11.22 -3.81
CA ALA A 56 13.49 -12.25 -4.36
C ALA A 56 14.23 -13.03 -3.25
N ASN A 57 14.55 -12.35 -2.15
CA ASN A 57 15.13 -12.89 -0.92
C ASN A 57 14.95 -11.86 0.21
N LYS A 58 15.31 -12.23 1.44
CA LYS A 58 15.19 -11.38 2.63
C LYS A 58 15.98 -10.05 2.58
N ASP A 59 17.03 -9.99 1.76
CA ASP A 59 17.94 -8.84 1.62
C ASP A 59 17.71 -8.10 0.28
N ALA A 60 16.58 -8.36 -0.40
CA ALA A 60 16.28 -7.77 -1.69
C ALA A 60 16.01 -6.26 -1.57
N ASN A 61 16.60 -5.48 -2.46
CA ASN A 61 16.37 -4.04 -2.57
C ASN A 61 15.05 -3.67 -3.26
N GLU A 62 14.30 -4.67 -3.73
CA GLU A 62 13.06 -4.52 -4.47
C GLU A 62 11.95 -5.32 -3.81
N ILE A 63 10.75 -4.74 -3.79
CA ILE A 63 9.51 -5.36 -3.37
C ILE A 63 8.57 -5.42 -4.57
N VAL A 64 8.06 -6.60 -4.87
CA VAL A 64 7.07 -6.80 -5.94
C VAL A 64 5.69 -6.87 -5.29
N VAL A 65 4.75 -6.08 -5.79
CA VAL A 65 3.36 -6.04 -5.34
C VAL A 65 2.49 -6.62 -6.43
N GLU A 66 1.72 -7.65 -6.10
CA GLU A 66 0.67 -8.18 -6.97
C GLU A 66 -0.59 -7.33 -6.78
N GLU A 67 -0.84 -6.44 -7.74
CA GLU A 67 -2.02 -5.59 -7.74
C GLU A 67 -3.22 -6.38 -8.26
N VAL A 68 -4.15 -6.68 -7.36
CA VAL A 68 -5.41 -7.37 -7.69
C VAL A 68 -6.57 -6.50 -7.22
N GLY A 69 -7.34 -5.99 -8.17
CA GLY A 69 -8.50 -5.15 -7.88
C GLY A 69 -8.18 -3.75 -7.36
N ARG A 70 -6.91 -3.43 -7.05
CA ARG A 70 -6.46 -2.11 -6.62
C ARG A 70 -5.01 -1.79 -6.98
N ASP A 71 -4.79 -0.53 -7.36
CA ASP A 71 -3.47 0.11 -7.50
C ASP A 71 -2.87 0.45 -6.12
N VAL A 72 -1.63 0.02 -5.87
CA VAL A 72 -0.95 0.17 -4.58
C VAL A 72 -0.77 1.63 -4.20
N VAL A 73 -0.42 2.48 -5.16
CA VAL A 73 -0.06 3.89 -4.98
C VAL A 73 -1.29 4.79 -4.96
N ASN A 74 -2.07 4.78 -6.04
CA ASN A 74 -3.22 5.65 -6.28
C ASN A 74 -4.50 5.13 -5.64
N ARG A 75 -4.52 3.87 -5.19
CA ARG A 75 -5.67 3.20 -4.55
C ARG A 75 -6.91 3.11 -5.43
N LYS A 76 -6.76 3.33 -6.74
CA LYS A 76 -7.85 3.17 -7.71
C LYS A 76 -8.15 1.70 -7.91
N ARG A 77 -9.40 1.38 -8.23
CA ARG A 77 -9.73 0.02 -8.67
C ARG A 77 -9.07 -0.25 -10.02
N ILE A 78 -8.58 -1.47 -10.18
CA ILE A 78 -8.03 -1.94 -11.45
C ILE A 78 -8.76 -3.21 -11.88
N ASN A 79 -8.96 -3.35 -13.18
CA ASN A 79 -9.68 -4.50 -13.76
C ASN A 79 -8.74 -5.60 -14.24
N LYS A 80 -7.43 -5.37 -14.19
CA LYS A 80 -6.42 -6.31 -14.66
C LYS A 80 -5.37 -6.50 -13.58
N VAL A 81 -5.02 -7.76 -13.33
CA VAL A 81 -3.92 -8.11 -12.44
C VAL A 81 -2.61 -7.66 -13.07
N GLN A 82 -1.78 -6.98 -12.28
CA GLN A 82 -0.45 -6.54 -12.70
C GLN A 82 0.52 -6.58 -11.54
N GLU A 83 1.82 -6.57 -11.86
CA GLU A 83 2.88 -6.49 -10.87
C GLU A 83 3.48 -5.08 -10.89
N VAL A 84 3.66 -4.51 -9.70
CA VAL A 84 4.33 -3.21 -9.52
C VAL A 84 5.54 -3.40 -8.63
N VAL A 85 6.68 -2.86 -9.06
CA VAL A 85 7.93 -2.94 -8.34
C VAL A 85 8.17 -1.63 -7.57
N GLY A 86 8.36 -1.75 -6.27
CA GLY A 86 8.89 -0.69 -5.41
C GLY A 86 10.34 -0.97 -5.06
N LYS A 87 11.14 0.08 -4.88
CA LYS A 87 12.53 -0.02 -4.42
C LYS A 87 12.66 0.51 -3.01
N TRP A 88 13.35 -0.21 -2.14
CA TRP A 88 13.71 0.32 -0.83
C TRP A 88 14.66 1.51 -1.02
N ASP A 89 14.32 2.65 -0.42
CA ASP A 89 15.07 3.90 -0.54
C ASP A 89 15.20 4.56 0.84
N GLY A 90 16.19 4.10 1.60
CA GLY A 90 16.53 4.60 2.93
C GLY A 90 15.41 4.41 3.95
N ASP A 91 14.55 5.42 4.09
CA ASP A 91 13.45 5.49 5.04
C ASP A 91 12.08 5.09 4.46
N GLY A 92 12.08 4.49 3.27
CA GLY A 92 10.85 4.28 2.53
C GLY A 92 10.93 3.35 1.33
N ILE A 93 9.87 3.39 0.53
CA ILE A 93 9.73 2.67 -0.74
C ILE A 93 9.48 3.70 -1.84
N LEU A 94 10.32 3.71 -2.87
CA LEU A 94 10.13 4.48 -4.09
C LEU A 94 9.41 3.62 -5.14
N TRP A 95 8.25 4.09 -5.59
CA TRP A 95 7.46 3.43 -6.62
C TRP A 95 7.86 3.89 -8.02
N SER A 96 7.48 3.10 -9.03
CA SER A 96 7.77 3.37 -10.44
C SER A 96 7.21 4.70 -10.95
N ASP A 97 6.15 5.22 -10.33
CA ASP A 97 5.54 6.52 -10.67
C ASP A 97 6.22 7.73 -9.98
N GLY A 98 7.33 7.49 -9.27
CA GLY A 98 8.09 8.50 -8.53
C GLY A 98 7.54 8.80 -7.13
N THR A 99 6.42 8.19 -6.73
CA THR A 99 5.88 8.36 -5.37
C THR A 99 6.79 7.66 -4.36
N LYS A 100 7.25 8.39 -3.34
CA LYS A 100 7.99 7.80 -2.21
C LYS A 100 7.10 7.63 -0.99
N TRP A 101 6.90 6.40 -0.55
CA TRP A 101 6.28 6.10 0.74
C TRP A 101 7.32 6.12 1.83
N THR A 102 7.14 6.96 2.84
CA THR A 102 7.99 6.98 4.02
C THR A 102 7.39 6.15 5.14
N GLN A 103 8.24 5.48 5.92
CA GLN A 103 7.83 4.81 7.13
C GLN A 103 7.38 5.84 8.15
N LYS A 104 6.18 5.66 8.71
CA LYS A 104 5.72 6.49 9.83
C LYS A 104 6.65 6.22 11.02
N ARG A 105 7.40 7.24 11.44
CA ARG A 105 8.16 7.17 12.68
C ARG A 105 7.17 7.13 13.83
N TRP A 106 7.40 6.23 14.78
CA TRP A 106 6.65 6.23 16.03
C TRP A 106 7.06 7.48 16.81
N GLU A 107 6.18 8.47 16.87
CA GLU A 107 6.30 9.57 17.83
C GLU A 107 6.02 8.96 19.22
N ARG A 108 7.01 9.01 20.10
CA ARG A 108 6.92 8.58 21.50
C ARG A 108 6.20 9.62 22.33
#